data_AF-A0A1J4ZJG8-F1
#
_entry.id   AF-A0A1J4ZJG8-F1
#
_cell.length_a   1.000
_cell.length_b   1.000
_cell.length_c   1.000
_cell.angle_alpha   90.00
_cell.angle_beta   90.00
_cell.angle_gamma   90.00
#
_symmetry.space_group_name_H-M   'P 1'
#
loop_
_entity.id
_entity.type
_entity.pdbx_description
1 polymer ?
#
loop_
_entity_poly.entity_id
_entity_poly.type
_entity_poly.pdbx_seq_one_letter_code
_entity_poly.pdbx_strand_id
1 'polypeptide(L)'
;MKSIVISMAVAAGLMVAGSASAATAMPAVAKKNNCTACHAVDKKVVGPAWKDVAAKYKGDAAAWDKLATKIKKGGSGAWGKMPMPANPKVSDADMAEILAFIKGL
;
A
#
# COMPACT_ATOMS: atom_id res chain seq x y z
N MET A 1 21.57 -20.73 -59.09
CA MET A 1 20.81 -21.98 -59.35
C MET A 1 21.14 -22.96 -58.23
N LYS A 2 20.29 -23.36 -57.29
CA LYS A 2 18.88 -23.11 -56.99
C LYS A 2 18.76 -22.84 -55.49
N SER A 3 17.92 -21.88 -55.17
CA SER A 3 17.30 -21.64 -53.86
C SER A 3 16.49 -22.85 -53.38
N ILE A 4 16.32 -23.01 -52.07
CA ILE A 4 15.11 -23.44 -51.34
C ILE A 4 15.49 -23.44 -49.83
N VAL A 5 15.27 -22.35 -49.09
CA VAL A 5 14.08 -21.95 -48.30
C VAL A 5 13.44 -23.02 -47.38
N ILE A 6 13.34 -22.62 -46.10
CA ILE A 6 12.31 -22.93 -45.10
C ILE A 6 12.39 -24.28 -44.37
N SER A 7 12.66 -24.21 -43.07
CA SER A 7 11.78 -24.81 -42.06
C SER A 7 11.96 -24.12 -40.72
N MET A 8 10.87 -23.47 -40.31
CA MET A 8 10.65 -22.85 -39.01
C MET A 8 10.76 -23.88 -37.89
N ALA A 9 11.47 -23.53 -36.82
CA ALA A 9 11.17 -24.03 -35.48
C ALA A 9 11.45 -22.90 -34.48
N VAL A 10 10.44 -22.05 -34.32
CA VAL A 10 10.35 -21.07 -33.23
C VAL A 10 10.13 -21.87 -31.94
N ALA A 11 11.17 -22.01 -31.11
CA ALA A 11 11.02 -22.42 -29.72
C ALA A 11 10.93 -21.16 -28.86
N ALA A 12 9.76 -20.52 -28.88
CA ALA A 12 9.38 -19.49 -27.92
C ALA A 12 8.52 -20.16 -26.84
N GLY A 13 8.94 -20.04 -25.58
CA GLY A 13 8.17 -20.44 -24.41
C GLY A 13 9.09 -21.00 -23.32
N LEU A 14 9.10 -20.55 -22.08
CA LEU A 14 8.12 -19.81 -21.30
C LEU A 14 8.91 -18.92 -20.32
N MET A 15 8.79 -17.59 -20.43
CA MET A 15 9.11 -16.73 -19.29
C MET A 15 7.91 -16.73 -18.36
N VAL A 16 7.91 -17.61 -17.35
CA VAL A 16 7.02 -17.44 -16.21
C VAL A 16 7.65 -16.40 -15.28
N ALA A 17 7.58 -15.13 -15.69
CA ALA A 17 7.63 -14.01 -14.76
C ALA A 17 6.19 -13.73 -14.29
N GLY A 18 5.57 -14.75 -13.71
CA GLY A 18 4.34 -14.60 -12.97
C GLY A 18 4.68 -13.96 -11.64
N SER A 19 4.85 -12.64 -11.60
CA SER A 19 4.72 -11.87 -10.36
C SER A 19 3.26 -11.98 -9.92
N ALA A 20 2.90 -13.13 -9.34
CA ALA A 20 1.72 -13.23 -8.52
C ALA A 20 1.92 -12.18 -7.43
N SER A 21 1.25 -11.04 -7.57
CA SER A 21 1.19 -10.00 -6.55
C SER A 21 0.58 -10.65 -5.32
N ALA A 22 1.43 -11.22 -4.45
CA ALA A 22 1.00 -11.74 -3.18
C ALA A 22 0.25 -10.60 -2.49
N ALA A 23 -1.04 -10.79 -2.25
CA ALA A 23 -1.86 -9.79 -1.60
C ALA A 23 -1.26 -9.54 -0.21
N THR A 24 -0.61 -8.40 -0.04
CA THR A 24 0.00 -8.02 1.24
C THR A 24 -1.12 -7.89 2.26
N ALA A 25 -1.11 -8.76 3.28
CA ALA A 25 -2.11 -8.75 4.34
C ALA A 25 -1.91 -7.53 5.25
N MET A 26 -3.02 -7.02 5.81
CA MET A 26 -2.96 -6.00 6.87
C MET A 26 -2.22 -6.54 8.10
N PRO A 27 -1.29 -5.76 8.69
CA PRO A 27 -0.51 -6.21 9.83
C PRO A 27 -1.39 -6.35 11.07
N ALA A 28 -0.97 -7.21 12.01
CA ALA A 28 -1.76 -7.51 13.21
C ALA A 28 -2.00 -6.26 14.08
N VAL A 29 -1.02 -5.37 14.19
CA VAL A 29 -1.14 -4.09 14.92
C VAL A 29 -2.26 -3.20 14.35
N ALA A 30 -2.47 -3.23 13.03
CA ALA A 30 -3.52 -2.46 12.39
C ALA A 30 -4.91 -3.05 12.62
N LYS A 31 -5.00 -4.39 12.66
CA LYS A 31 -6.23 -5.10 13.05
C LYS A 31 -6.59 -4.82 14.51
N LYS A 32 -5.62 -4.92 15.42
CA LYS A 32 -5.75 -4.60 16.84
C LYS A 32 -6.28 -3.17 17.07
N ASN A 33 -5.83 -2.22 16.26
CA ASN A 33 -6.23 -0.82 16.34
C ASN A 33 -7.40 -0.46 15.40
N ASN A 34 -8.14 -1.47 14.89
CA ASN A 34 -9.34 -1.32 14.06
C ASN A 34 -9.16 -0.53 12.75
N CYS A 35 -7.93 -0.41 12.23
CA CYS A 35 -7.66 0.32 10.99
C CYS A 35 -8.34 -0.33 9.78
N THR A 36 -8.57 -1.66 9.83
CA THR A 36 -9.17 -2.45 8.75
C THR A 36 -10.65 -2.16 8.50
N ALA A 37 -11.33 -1.47 9.41
CA ALA A 37 -12.71 -1.03 9.20
C ALA A 37 -12.82 0.03 8.09
N CYS A 38 -11.76 0.83 7.91
CA CYS A 38 -11.76 1.97 7.00
C CYS A 38 -10.67 1.89 5.93
N HIS A 39 -9.65 1.06 6.11
CA HIS A 39 -8.52 0.94 5.21
C HIS A 39 -8.25 -0.50 4.78
N ALA A 40 -7.75 -0.66 3.57
CA ALA A 40 -7.11 -1.89 3.10
C ALA A 40 -5.74 -1.55 2.51
N VAL A 41 -4.92 -2.58 2.27
CA VAL A 41 -3.57 -2.36 1.75
C VAL A 41 -3.60 -1.83 0.31
N ASP A 42 -4.44 -2.41 -0.53
CA ASP A 42 -4.36 -2.31 -1.99
C ASP A 42 -5.59 -1.67 -2.65
N LYS A 43 -6.62 -1.34 -1.86
CA LYS A 43 -7.83 -0.69 -2.37
C LYS A 43 -8.40 0.31 -1.37
N LYS A 44 -9.07 1.32 -1.90
CA LYS A 44 -9.85 2.27 -1.11
C LYS A 44 -11.05 1.56 -0.49
N VAL A 45 -11.33 1.84 0.79
CA VAL A 45 -12.53 1.37 1.48
C VAL A 45 -13.36 2.60 1.89
N VAL A 46 -13.08 3.19 3.05
CA VAL A 46 -13.56 4.52 3.43
C VAL A 46 -12.41 5.51 3.29
N GLY A 47 -11.28 5.17 3.90
CA GLY A 47 -10.00 5.82 3.70
C GLY A 47 -9.24 5.29 2.47
N PRO A 48 -8.14 5.95 2.10
CA PRO A 48 -7.28 5.52 1.00
C PRO A 48 -6.68 4.14 1.24
N ALA A 49 -6.27 3.48 0.15
CA ALA A 49 -5.43 2.30 0.25
C ALA A 49 -4.09 2.68 0.89
N TRP A 50 -3.51 1.79 1.70
CA TRP A 50 -2.20 2.09 2.30
C TRP A 50 -1.07 2.18 1.28
N LYS A 51 -1.15 1.45 0.16
CA LYS A 51 -0.25 1.64 -0.98
C LYS A 51 -0.32 3.04 -1.58
N ASP A 52 -1.51 3.64 -1.64
CA ASP A 52 -1.66 5.03 -2.12
C ASP A 52 -1.03 6.02 -1.13
N VAL A 53 -1.21 5.78 0.18
CA VAL A 53 -0.58 6.58 1.23
C VAL A 53 0.94 6.51 1.13
N ALA A 54 1.48 5.30 0.98
CA ALA A 54 2.90 5.05 0.78
C ALA A 54 3.44 5.79 -0.45
N ALA A 55 2.78 5.65 -1.59
CA ALA A 55 3.15 6.30 -2.83
C ALA A 55 3.10 7.84 -2.72
N LYS A 56 2.05 8.40 -2.10
CA LYS A 56 1.89 9.86 -1.94
C LYS A 56 2.98 10.49 -1.08
N TYR A 57 3.40 9.82 -0.01
CA TYR A 57 4.38 10.34 0.95
C TYR A 57 5.79 9.78 0.76
N LYS A 58 6.03 9.04 -0.32
CA LYS A 58 7.35 8.53 -0.66
C LYS A 58 8.35 9.68 -0.81
N GLY A 59 9.46 9.59 -0.10
CA GLY A 59 10.53 10.60 -0.12
C GLY A 59 10.30 11.83 0.77
N ASP A 60 9.12 12.00 1.37
CA ASP A 60 8.86 13.07 2.34
C ASP A 60 9.01 12.54 3.77
N ALA A 61 10.19 12.75 4.37
CA ALA A 61 10.46 12.31 5.73
C ALA A 61 9.56 13.02 6.76
N ALA A 62 9.24 14.30 6.55
CA ALA A 62 8.44 15.11 7.48
C ALA A 62 6.93 14.78 7.39
N ALA A 63 6.47 14.19 6.29
CA ALA A 63 5.08 13.76 6.16
C ALA A 63 4.69 12.67 7.16
N TRP A 64 5.61 11.78 7.53
CA TRP A 64 5.31 10.64 8.40
C TRP A 64 4.97 11.08 9.84
N ASP A 65 5.69 12.06 10.38
CA ASP A 65 5.40 12.62 11.71
C ASP A 65 4.06 13.39 11.72
N LYS A 66 3.77 14.11 10.64
CA LYS A 66 2.49 14.77 10.44
C LYS A 66 1.36 13.76 10.30
N LEU A 67 1.60 12.62 9.65
CA LEU A 67 0.64 11.55 9.51
C LEU A 67 0.34 10.88 10.86
N ALA A 68 1.36 10.63 11.69
CA ALA A 68 1.16 10.16 13.07
C ALA A 68 0.22 11.09 13.86
N THR A 69 0.48 12.39 13.77
CA THR A 69 -0.34 13.42 14.42
C THR A 69 -1.79 13.41 13.89
N LYS A 70 -1.96 13.31 12.56
CA LYS A 70 -3.27 13.21 11.91
C LYS A 70 -4.03 11.95 12.34
N ILE A 71 -3.37 10.81 12.50
CA ILE A 71 -4.02 9.57 12.95
C ILE A 71 -4.51 9.71 14.39
N LYS A 72 -3.70 10.28 15.29
CA LYS A 72 -4.11 10.50 16.69
C LYS A 72 -5.24 11.52 16.83
N LYS A 73 -5.15 12.66 16.13
CA LYS A 73 -6.09 13.79 16.29
C LYS A 73 -7.29 13.72 15.34
N GLY A 74 -7.24 12.84 14.34
CA GLY A 74 -8.18 12.87 13.22
C GLY A 74 -7.91 14.02 12.26
N GLY A 75 -8.68 14.07 11.18
CA GLY A 75 -8.60 15.18 10.22
C GLY A 75 -9.28 14.90 8.89
N SER A 76 -9.42 15.93 8.08
CA SER A 76 -10.07 15.88 6.76
C SER A 76 -9.22 16.56 5.68
N GLY A 77 -9.67 16.49 4.43
CA GLY A 77 -9.15 17.27 3.30
C GLY A 77 -7.96 16.65 2.55
N ALA A 78 -7.19 15.76 3.17
CA ALA A 78 -6.02 15.16 2.52
C ALA A 78 -6.37 14.13 1.42
N TRP A 79 -7.53 13.47 1.55
CA TRP A 79 -7.96 12.35 0.70
C TRP A 79 -9.43 12.45 0.26
N GLY A 80 -10.06 13.61 0.50
CA GLY A 80 -11.46 13.87 0.19
C GLY A 80 -12.21 14.51 1.35
N LYS A 81 -13.55 14.52 1.22
CA LYS A 81 -14.47 15.18 2.16
C LYS A 81 -14.70 14.39 3.45
N MET A 82 -14.50 13.07 3.43
CA MET A 82 -14.70 12.21 4.60
C MET A 82 -13.57 12.44 5.61
N PRO A 83 -13.87 12.84 6.87
CA PRO A 83 -12.86 12.95 7.91
C PRO A 83 -12.44 11.56 8.41
N MET A 84 -11.16 11.40 8.72
CA MET A 84 -10.68 10.31 9.56
C MET A 84 -10.94 10.67 11.03
N PRO A 85 -11.65 9.86 11.81
CA PRO A 85 -11.84 10.08 13.24
C PRO A 85 -10.51 10.08 14.01
N ALA A 86 -10.50 10.69 15.19
CA ALA A 86 -9.36 10.68 16.08
C ALA A 86 -9.12 9.27 16.64
N ASN A 87 -7.86 8.81 16.67
CA ASN A 87 -7.45 7.54 17.24
C ASN A 87 -6.49 7.75 18.44
N PRO A 88 -6.93 8.43 19.52
CA PRO A 88 -6.05 8.79 20.63
C PRO A 88 -5.58 7.58 21.46
N LYS A 89 -6.24 6.43 21.30
CA LYS A 89 -5.93 5.19 22.03
C LYS A 89 -4.78 4.38 21.40
N VAL A 90 -4.33 4.74 20.20
CA VAL A 90 -3.19 4.08 19.56
C VAL A 90 -1.92 4.53 20.28
N SER A 91 -1.18 3.57 20.82
CA SER A 91 0.09 3.83 21.49
C SER A 91 1.13 4.38 20.50
N ASP A 92 2.17 5.06 21.00
CA ASP A 92 3.27 5.52 20.14
C ASP A 92 4.00 4.37 19.44
N ALA A 93 4.17 3.24 20.14
CA ALA A 93 4.78 2.04 19.58
C ALA A 93 3.94 1.44 18.45
N ASP A 94 2.63 1.26 18.67
CA ASP A 94 1.73 0.72 17.64
C ASP A 94 1.65 1.68 16.44
N MET A 95 1.65 2.99 16.67
CA MET A 95 1.66 4.01 15.61
C MET A 95 2.93 3.92 14.77
N ALA A 96 4.10 3.79 15.41
CA ALA A 96 5.37 3.65 14.71
C ALA A 96 5.41 2.39 13.83
N GLU A 97 4.92 1.25 14.34
CA GLU A 97 4.85 0.00 13.58
C GLU A 97 3.90 0.11 12.37
N ILE A 98 2.72 0.73 12.57
CA ILE A 98 1.77 0.98 11.47
C ILE A 98 2.40 1.86 10.39
N LEU A 99 3.03 2.97 10.77
CA LEU A 99 3.64 3.89 9.79
C LEU A 99 4.86 3.27 9.09
N ALA A 100 5.66 2.48 9.80
CA ALA A 100 6.78 1.74 9.21
C ALA A 100 6.28 0.73 8.16
N PHE A 101 5.18 0.01 8.47
CA PHE A 101 4.55 -0.88 7.50
C PHE A 101 4.08 -0.11 6.27
N ILE A 102 3.31 0.97 6.45
CA ILE A 102 2.80 1.78 5.34
C ILE A 102 3.95 2.32 4.50
N LYS A 103 5.02 2.82 5.11
CA LYS A 103 6.21 3.34 4.42
C LYS A 103 6.94 2.28 3.58
N GLY A 104 6.81 1.00 3.93
CA GLY A 104 7.41 -0.13 3.22
C GLY A 104 6.57 -0.69 2.07
N LEU A 105 5.35 -0.19 1.86
CA LEU A 105 4.48 -0.56 0.73
C LEU A 105 4.84 0.18 -0.55
#